data_AF-A0A9E5NIK2-F1
#
_entry.id   AF-A0A9E5NIK2-F1
#
_cell.length_a   1.000
_cell.length_b   1.000
_cell.length_c   1.000
_cell.angle_alpha   90.00
_cell.angle_beta   90.00
_cell.angle_gamma   90.00
#
_symmetry.space_group_name_H-M   'P 1'
#
loop_
_entity.id
_entity.type
_entity.pdbx_description
1 polymer ?
#
loop_
_entity_poly.entity_id
_entity_poly.type
_entity_poly.pdbx_seq_one_letter_code
_entity_poly.pdbx_strand_id
1 'polypeptide(L)'
;MGPLFQLFSVGPEWFLRNVNCRDACPARTDVPGYIAMISAGQYDAAYFRNKEANLFPAILGRVCTHECEAACRRGLIDEPVAICALKRFAADQTHRARIVQVVDRPQATSGRRVAIIGSGPVGLTAAHELALYGHQVTIFESGPVAGGMLYLGIPEYRLPREFIELEIATIRALGVELRLNTTVGEVLDFRTLQEEYDAVLIAVGAHKGFKLQIPGEEEYEGVYDCIDFLRRVNLGDKRRP
;
A
#
# COMPACT_ATOMS: atom_id res chain seq x y z
N MET A 1 -0.92 41.72 -36.89
CA MET A 1 -1.41 40.93 -35.72
C MET A 1 -0.76 39.57 -35.78
N GLY A 2 0.22 39.29 -34.91
CA GLY A 2 0.77 37.95 -34.80
C GLY A 2 -0.27 36.98 -34.23
N PRO A 3 -0.15 35.66 -34.47
CA PRO A 3 -1.08 34.69 -33.92
C PRO A 3 -1.10 34.80 -32.39
N LEU A 4 -2.28 34.95 -31.80
CA LEU A 4 -2.51 35.14 -30.35
C LEU A 4 -2.11 33.91 -29.52
N PHE A 5 -1.80 32.79 -30.16
CA PHE A 5 -1.40 31.55 -29.51
C PHE A 5 -0.21 30.93 -30.24
N GLN A 6 0.87 30.65 -29.51
CA GLN A 6 1.93 29.79 -29.98
C GLN A 6 1.51 28.33 -29.77
N LEU A 7 1.35 27.60 -30.88
CA LEU A 7 1.25 26.15 -30.83
C LEU A 7 2.66 25.58 -30.67
N PHE A 8 2.93 24.89 -29.57
CA PHE A 8 4.15 24.13 -29.36
C PHE A 8 3.81 22.64 -29.29
N SER A 9 4.68 21.81 -29.84
CA SER A 9 4.58 20.36 -29.69
C SER A 9 4.93 19.98 -28.27
N VAL A 10 4.00 19.37 -27.55
CA VAL A 10 4.25 18.84 -26.20
C VAL A 10 4.74 17.41 -26.29
N GLY A 11 5.94 17.16 -25.76
CA GLY A 11 6.47 15.81 -25.53
C GLY A 11 6.19 15.31 -24.11
N PRO A 12 6.52 14.05 -23.79
CA PRO A 12 6.34 13.48 -22.45
C PRO A 12 7.01 14.30 -21.34
N GLU A 13 8.17 14.90 -21.64
CA GLU A 13 8.91 15.76 -20.70
C GLU A 13 8.10 16.98 -20.25
N TRP A 14 7.25 17.52 -21.12
CA TRP A 14 6.39 18.65 -20.75
C TRP A 14 5.42 18.24 -19.65
N PHE A 15 4.80 17.06 -19.75
CA PHE A 15 3.86 16.56 -18.75
C PHE A 15 4.55 16.27 -17.41
N LEU A 16 5.75 15.68 -17.42
CA LEU A 16 6.55 15.48 -16.21
C LEU A 16 6.79 16.84 -15.51
N ARG A 17 7.27 17.84 -16.26
CA ARG A 17 7.58 19.17 -15.72
C ARG A 17 6.35 20.00 -15.30
N ASN A 18 5.15 19.68 -15.77
CA ASN A 18 3.95 20.50 -15.56
C ASN A 18 2.87 19.82 -14.72
N VAL A 19 2.98 18.52 -14.45
CA VAL A 19 2.06 17.74 -13.60
C VAL A 19 2.80 17.33 -12.31
N ASN A 20 3.25 18.34 -11.57
CA ASN A 20 4.08 18.18 -10.37
C ASN A 20 3.49 17.23 -9.32
N CYS A 21 2.17 17.18 -9.20
CA CYS A 21 1.50 16.28 -8.25
C CYS A 21 1.70 14.80 -8.60
N ARG A 22 1.81 14.45 -9.90
CA ARG A 22 2.12 13.09 -10.36
C ARG A 22 3.59 12.77 -10.11
N ASP A 23 4.48 13.69 -10.44
CA ASP A 23 5.92 13.50 -10.30
C ASP A 23 6.38 13.44 -8.84
N ALA A 24 5.74 14.20 -7.95
CA ALA A 24 5.98 14.13 -6.51
C ALA A 24 5.39 12.88 -5.85
N CYS A 25 4.43 12.19 -6.50
CA CYS A 25 3.88 10.95 -5.96
C CYS A 25 4.88 9.80 -6.16
N PRO A 26 5.30 9.08 -5.11
CA PRO A 26 6.23 7.95 -5.26
C PRO A 26 5.70 6.85 -6.20
N ALA A 27 4.38 6.66 -6.22
CA ALA A 27 3.70 5.70 -7.11
C ALA A 27 3.41 6.28 -8.51
N ARG A 28 3.68 7.56 -8.76
CA ARG A 28 3.40 8.26 -10.04
C ARG A 28 1.95 8.12 -10.54
N THR A 29 0.99 8.11 -9.62
CA THR A 29 -0.44 7.95 -9.93
C THR A 29 -0.94 9.10 -10.80
N ASP A 30 -1.93 8.84 -11.66
CA ASP A 30 -2.51 9.85 -12.54
C ASP A 30 -3.47 10.79 -11.79
N VAL A 31 -2.88 11.68 -10.99
CA VAL A 31 -3.59 12.64 -10.13
C VAL A 31 -4.65 13.45 -10.88
N PRO A 32 -4.33 14.13 -11.99
CA PRO A 32 -5.35 14.89 -12.71
C PRO A 32 -6.43 13.99 -13.30
N GLY A 33 -6.07 12.82 -13.82
CA GLY A 33 -6.99 11.90 -14.47
C GLY A 33 -8.08 11.40 -13.52
N TYR A 34 -7.72 10.85 -12.36
CA TYR A 34 -8.74 10.37 -11.43
C TYR A 34 -9.51 11.52 -10.78
N ILE A 35 -8.93 12.73 -10.61
CA ILE A 35 -9.69 13.90 -10.13
C ILE A 35 -10.75 14.34 -11.15
N ALA A 36 -10.41 14.35 -12.43
CA ALA A 36 -11.38 14.64 -13.50
C ALA A 36 -12.54 13.62 -13.48
N MET A 37 -12.24 12.33 -13.31
CA MET A 37 -13.26 11.28 -13.17
C MET A 37 -14.15 11.49 -11.93
N ILE A 38 -13.56 11.87 -10.78
CA ILE A 38 -14.32 12.22 -9.56
C ILE A 38 -15.27 13.39 -9.85
N SER A 39 -14.79 14.45 -10.52
CA SER A 39 -15.62 15.61 -10.87
C SER A 39 -16.79 15.28 -11.79
N ALA A 40 -16.64 14.23 -12.61
CA ALA A 40 -17.67 13.71 -13.50
C ALA A 40 -18.60 12.67 -12.83
N GLY A 41 -18.46 12.41 -11.52
CA GLY A 41 -19.25 11.40 -10.81
C GLY A 41 -18.84 9.95 -11.11
N GLN A 42 -17.71 9.74 -11.77
CA GLN A 42 -17.22 8.42 -12.20
C GLN A 42 -16.29 7.80 -11.14
N TYR A 43 -16.83 7.52 -9.95
CA TYR A 43 -16.00 7.15 -8.79
C TYR A 43 -15.29 5.80 -8.93
N ASP A 44 -15.97 4.78 -9.46
CA ASP A 44 -15.35 3.48 -9.74
C ASP A 44 -14.17 3.64 -10.70
N ALA A 45 -14.36 4.38 -11.80
CA ALA A 45 -13.31 4.65 -12.78
C ALA A 45 -12.13 5.41 -12.16
N ALA A 46 -12.41 6.41 -11.31
CA ALA A 46 -11.38 7.13 -10.58
C ALA A 46 -10.57 6.23 -9.64
N TYR A 47 -11.24 5.34 -8.90
CA TYR A 47 -10.58 4.37 -8.03
C TYR A 47 -9.65 3.46 -8.83
N PHE A 48 -10.14 2.86 -9.92
CA PHE A 48 -9.32 1.96 -10.74
C PHE A 48 -8.20 2.70 -11.47
N ARG A 49 -8.40 3.95 -11.91
CA ARG A 49 -7.35 4.77 -12.50
C ARG A 49 -6.21 5.06 -11.52
N ASN A 50 -6.52 5.25 -10.23
CA ASN A 50 -5.51 5.33 -9.19
C ASN A 50 -4.83 3.96 -8.96
N LYS A 51 -5.63 2.87 -8.98
CA LYS A 51 -5.17 1.50 -8.75
C LYS A 51 -4.09 1.04 -9.73
N GLU A 52 -4.16 1.50 -10.97
CA GLU A 52 -3.17 1.17 -12.02
C GLU A 52 -1.70 1.42 -11.60
N ALA A 53 -1.45 2.46 -10.80
CA ALA A 53 -0.10 2.80 -10.32
C ALA A 53 0.09 2.57 -8.82
N ASN A 54 -1.01 2.55 -8.06
CA ASN A 54 -1.00 2.38 -6.62
C ASN A 54 -1.86 1.19 -6.25
N LEU A 55 -1.23 0.08 -5.84
CA LEU A 55 -1.94 -1.13 -5.44
C LEU A 55 -2.96 -0.93 -4.30
N PHE A 56 -2.76 0.11 -3.47
CA PHE A 56 -3.55 0.36 -2.28
C PHE A 56 -4.29 1.72 -2.26
N PRO A 57 -5.19 2.04 -3.21
CA PRO A 57 -5.87 3.34 -3.26
C PRO A 57 -6.70 3.65 -2.01
N ALA A 58 -7.40 2.66 -1.46
CA ALA A 58 -8.29 2.86 -0.31
C ALA A 58 -7.51 3.08 0.98
N ILE A 59 -6.36 2.40 1.13
CA ILE A 59 -5.45 2.60 2.26
C ILE A 59 -4.73 3.95 2.11
N LEU A 60 -4.10 4.23 0.96
CA LEU A 60 -3.34 5.48 0.78
C LEU A 60 -4.23 6.73 0.77
N GLY A 61 -5.52 6.65 0.48
CA GLY A 61 -6.44 7.77 0.73
C GLY A 61 -6.56 8.16 2.22
N ARG A 62 -6.14 7.29 3.15
CA ARG A 62 -6.28 7.50 4.60
C ARG A 62 -4.97 7.81 5.31
N VAL A 63 -3.85 7.26 4.81
CA VAL A 63 -2.57 7.28 5.54
C VAL A 63 -1.39 7.80 4.71
N CYS A 64 -1.61 8.28 3.48
CA CYS A 64 -0.55 8.86 2.65
C CYS A 64 -0.02 10.17 3.25
N THR A 65 1.29 10.41 3.09
CA THR A 65 1.96 11.67 3.46
C THR A 65 1.76 12.80 2.45
N HIS A 66 0.97 12.56 1.40
CA HIS A 66 0.45 13.56 0.46
C HIS A 66 1.50 14.52 -0.13
N GLU A 67 2.69 14.01 -0.50
CA GLU A 67 3.74 14.78 -1.23
C GLU A 67 3.21 15.48 -2.49
N CYS A 68 2.23 14.85 -3.15
CA CYS A 68 1.55 15.38 -4.32
C CYS A 68 0.79 16.69 -4.05
N GLU A 69 0.33 16.92 -2.82
CA GLU A 69 -0.34 18.17 -2.41
C GLU A 69 0.68 19.28 -2.18
N ALA A 70 1.81 18.97 -1.54
CA ALA A 70 2.91 19.93 -1.36
C ALA A 70 3.46 20.45 -2.71
N ALA A 71 3.53 19.58 -3.72
CA ALA A 71 3.96 19.95 -5.07
C ALA A 71 2.83 20.52 -5.95
N CYS A 72 1.59 20.62 -5.46
CA CYS A 72 0.43 20.98 -6.27
C CYS A 72 0.54 22.41 -6.82
N ARG A 73 0.48 22.55 -8.15
CA ARG A 73 0.55 23.85 -8.83
C ARG A 73 -0.54 24.83 -8.38
N ARG A 74 -1.71 24.34 -7.95
CA ARG A 74 -2.82 25.19 -7.48
C ARG A 74 -2.43 26.01 -6.24
N GLY A 75 -1.54 25.48 -5.40
CA GLY A 75 -1.00 26.20 -4.24
C GLY A 75 -0.17 27.45 -4.59
N LEU A 76 0.17 27.67 -5.87
CA LEU A 76 0.78 28.92 -6.34
C LEU A 76 -0.25 30.05 -6.52
N ILE A 77 -1.55 29.72 -6.53
CA ILE A 77 -2.65 30.66 -6.71
C ILE A 77 -3.38 30.84 -5.38
N ASP A 78 -3.81 29.74 -4.77
CA ASP A 78 -4.51 29.71 -3.49
C ASP A 78 -4.06 28.51 -2.64
N GLU A 79 -4.81 27.42 -2.61
CA GLU A 79 -4.52 26.24 -1.78
C GLU A 79 -4.33 24.97 -2.62
N PRO A 80 -3.44 24.06 -2.21
CA PRO A 80 -3.33 22.75 -2.84
C PRO A 80 -4.68 22.01 -2.89
N VAL A 81 -4.87 21.25 -3.97
CA VAL A 81 -6.01 20.34 -4.04
C VAL A 81 -5.85 19.26 -2.98
N ALA A 82 -6.92 18.94 -2.24
CA ALA A 82 -6.97 17.87 -1.23
C ALA A 82 -6.97 16.47 -1.89
N ILE A 83 -5.88 16.14 -2.58
CA ILE A 83 -5.70 14.94 -3.41
C ILE A 83 -5.91 13.66 -2.58
N CYS A 84 -5.36 13.58 -1.37
CA CYS A 84 -5.49 12.42 -0.48
C CYS A 84 -6.95 12.20 -0.07
N ALA A 85 -7.67 13.27 0.28
CA ALA A 85 -9.09 13.22 0.60
C ALA A 85 -9.93 12.79 -0.61
N LEU A 86 -9.59 13.26 -1.81
CA LEU A 86 -10.26 12.85 -3.06
C LEU A 86 -10.01 11.36 -3.37
N LYS A 87 -8.80 10.84 -3.15
CA LYS A 87 -8.50 9.40 -3.27
C LYS A 87 -9.38 8.59 -2.32
N ARG A 88 -9.47 9.01 -1.06
CA ARG A 88 -10.35 8.38 -0.06
C ARG A 88 -11.81 8.44 -0.51
N PHE A 89 -12.29 9.60 -0.93
CA PHE A 89 -13.66 9.78 -1.38
C PHE A 89 -14.00 8.82 -2.52
N ALA A 90 -13.15 8.72 -3.55
CA ALA A 90 -13.36 7.77 -4.64
C ALA A 90 -13.43 6.32 -4.15
N ALA A 91 -12.53 5.91 -3.24
CA ALA A 91 -12.57 4.58 -2.64
C ALA A 91 -13.84 4.32 -1.81
N ASP A 92 -14.31 5.33 -1.07
CA ASP A 92 -15.50 5.24 -0.21
C ASP A 92 -16.79 5.17 -1.03
N GLN A 93 -16.82 5.79 -2.21
CA GLN A 93 -17.93 5.70 -3.17
C GLN A 93 -17.90 4.42 -4.00
N THR A 94 -16.73 3.80 -4.16
CA THR A 94 -16.59 2.57 -4.94
C THR A 94 -17.28 1.42 -4.20
N HIS A 95 -18.09 0.65 -4.94
CA HIS A 95 -18.77 -0.50 -4.34
C HIS A 95 -17.75 -1.56 -3.89
N ARG A 96 -17.92 -2.12 -2.69
CA ARG A 96 -16.90 -2.99 -2.06
C ARG A 96 -16.62 -4.21 -2.92
N ALA A 97 -17.66 -4.82 -3.49
CA ALA A 97 -17.53 -5.93 -4.43
C ALA A 97 -16.70 -5.58 -5.69
N ARG A 98 -16.66 -4.31 -6.12
CA ARG A 98 -15.81 -3.88 -7.23
C ARG A 98 -14.35 -3.76 -6.79
N ILE A 99 -14.09 -3.29 -5.57
CA ILE A 99 -12.71 -3.22 -5.04
C ILE A 99 -12.04 -4.59 -5.08
N VAL A 100 -12.77 -5.65 -4.70
CA VAL A 100 -12.27 -7.04 -4.69
C VAL A 100 -12.22 -7.67 -6.08
N GLN A 101 -12.75 -7.01 -7.11
CA GLN A 101 -12.74 -7.55 -8.45
C GLN A 101 -11.32 -7.60 -8.99
N VAL A 102 -10.88 -8.80 -9.35
CA VAL A 102 -9.65 -9.00 -10.11
C VAL A 102 -9.86 -8.41 -11.50
N VAL A 103 -9.25 -7.25 -11.72
CA VAL A 103 -9.22 -6.58 -13.02
C VAL A 103 -8.07 -7.07 -13.88
N ASP A 104 -6.98 -7.49 -13.24
CA ASP A 104 -5.77 -7.92 -13.90
C ASP A 104 -5.75 -9.43 -14.11
N ARG A 105 -5.41 -9.87 -15.33
CA ARG A 105 -5.34 -11.29 -15.66
C ARG A 105 -3.88 -11.74 -15.58
N PRO A 106 -3.57 -12.77 -14.78
CA PRO A 106 -2.24 -13.38 -14.81
C PRO A 106 -1.85 -13.80 -16.22
N GLN A 107 -0.57 -13.66 -16.54
CA GLN A 107 0.03 -14.27 -17.71
C GLN A 107 -0.03 -15.80 -17.62
N ALA A 108 0.36 -16.48 -18.70
CA ALA A 108 0.50 -17.92 -18.68
C ALA A 108 1.44 -18.34 -17.53
N THR A 109 1.14 -19.47 -16.90
CA THR A 109 1.92 -19.95 -15.75
C THR A 109 3.38 -20.09 -16.15
N SER A 110 4.27 -19.49 -15.36
CA SER A 110 5.70 -19.52 -15.65
C SER A 110 6.36 -20.83 -15.18
N GLY A 111 5.64 -21.63 -14.38
CA GLY A 111 6.16 -22.81 -13.69
C GLY A 111 7.16 -22.51 -12.55
N ARG A 112 7.35 -21.24 -12.18
CA ARG A 112 8.28 -20.83 -11.11
C ARG A 112 7.54 -20.56 -9.82
N ARG A 113 8.18 -20.87 -8.69
CA ARG A 113 7.66 -20.67 -7.34
C ARG A 113 8.48 -19.62 -6.61
N VAL A 114 7.81 -18.65 -5.99
CA VAL A 114 8.45 -17.58 -5.21
C VAL A 114 7.90 -17.56 -3.79
N ALA A 115 8.81 -17.60 -2.81
CA ALA A 115 8.47 -17.39 -1.40
C ALA A 115 8.69 -15.92 -1.03
N ILE A 116 7.75 -15.34 -0.29
CA ILE A 116 7.86 -13.98 0.25
C ILE A 116 7.74 -14.05 1.77
N ILE A 117 8.74 -13.53 2.49
CA ILE A 117 8.74 -13.51 3.95
C ILE A 117 8.26 -12.13 4.42
N GLY A 118 7.05 -12.05 4.95
CA GLY A 118 6.39 -10.83 5.43
C GLY A 118 5.26 -10.36 4.51
N SER A 119 4.09 -10.06 5.10
CA SER A 119 2.88 -9.60 4.40
C SER A 119 2.64 -8.08 4.54
N GLY A 120 3.70 -7.31 4.76
CA GLY A 120 3.64 -5.84 4.72
C GLY A 120 3.42 -5.30 3.31
N PRO A 121 3.36 -3.96 3.14
CA PRO A 121 3.15 -3.32 1.83
C PRO A 121 4.08 -3.82 0.73
N VAL A 122 5.36 -4.04 1.07
CA VAL A 122 6.38 -4.53 0.12
C VAL A 122 6.06 -5.96 -0.32
N GLY A 123 5.84 -6.87 0.63
CA GLY A 123 5.57 -8.27 0.32
C GLY A 123 4.26 -8.47 -0.45
N LEU A 124 3.22 -7.73 -0.07
CA LEU A 124 1.93 -7.75 -0.78
C LEU A 124 2.04 -7.19 -2.21
N THR A 125 2.77 -6.08 -2.40
CA THR A 125 3.01 -5.53 -3.75
C THR A 125 3.81 -6.48 -4.61
N ALA A 126 4.88 -7.05 -4.08
CA ALA A 126 5.68 -8.03 -4.81
C ALA A 126 4.85 -9.27 -5.17
N ALA A 127 4.01 -9.76 -4.26
CA ALA A 127 3.16 -10.90 -4.52
C ALA A 127 2.15 -10.65 -5.64
N HIS A 128 1.54 -9.46 -5.64
CA HIS A 128 0.65 -9.02 -6.70
C HIS A 128 1.34 -9.07 -8.06
N GLU A 129 2.47 -8.36 -8.20
CA GLU A 129 3.20 -8.28 -9.47
C GLU A 129 3.66 -9.66 -9.94
N LEU A 130 4.28 -10.45 -9.07
CA LEU A 130 4.78 -11.78 -9.42
C LEU A 130 3.66 -12.74 -9.83
N ALA A 131 2.49 -12.65 -9.19
CA ALA A 131 1.32 -13.43 -9.60
C ALA A 131 0.82 -13.00 -11.00
N LEU A 132 0.86 -11.71 -11.32
CA LEU A 132 0.53 -11.22 -12.66
C LEU A 132 1.51 -11.70 -13.73
N TYR A 133 2.79 -11.87 -13.38
CA TYR A 133 3.79 -12.51 -14.25
C TYR A 133 3.66 -14.04 -14.34
N GLY A 134 2.62 -14.64 -13.72
CA GLY A 134 2.32 -16.06 -13.82
C GLY A 134 3.14 -16.95 -12.88
N HIS A 135 3.82 -16.37 -11.88
CA HIS A 135 4.53 -17.13 -10.86
C HIS A 135 3.57 -17.65 -9.79
N GLN A 136 3.87 -18.82 -9.23
CA GLN A 136 3.20 -19.30 -8.02
C GLN A 136 3.84 -18.64 -6.81
N VAL A 137 3.06 -17.86 -6.04
CA VAL A 137 3.59 -17.07 -4.92
C VAL A 137 2.98 -17.53 -3.60
N THR A 138 3.85 -17.73 -2.61
CA THR A 138 3.44 -18.00 -1.22
C THR A 138 4.05 -16.95 -0.29
N ILE A 139 3.20 -16.25 0.47
CA ILE A 139 3.61 -15.31 1.50
C ILE A 139 3.61 -16.03 2.86
N PHE A 140 4.70 -15.92 3.60
CA PHE A 140 4.86 -16.39 4.98
C PHE A 140 4.87 -15.19 5.92
N GLU A 141 3.86 -15.08 6.77
CA GLU A 141 3.68 -13.98 7.72
C GLU A 141 3.81 -14.52 9.15
N SER A 142 4.62 -13.84 9.98
CA SER A 142 4.83 -14.26 11.37
C SER A 142 3.61 -13.97 12.26
N GLY A 143 2.87 -12.90 11.96
CA GLY A 143 1.68 -12.52 12.72
C GLY A 143 0.43 -13.36 12.42
N PRO A 144 -0.62 -13.21 13.24
CA PRO A 144 -1.91 -13.88 13.06
C PRO A 144 -2.80 -13.22 12.00
N VAL A 145 -2.35 -12.11 11.40
CA VAL A 145 -3.09 -11.30 10.42
C VAL A 145 -2.10 -10.77 9.37
N ALA A 146 -2.60 -10.50 8.17
CA ALA A 146 -1.79 -9.91 7.10
C ALA A 146 -1.87 -8.38 7.07
N GLY A 147 -0.93 -7.76 6.35
CA GLY A 147 -0.84 -6.30 6.16
C GLY A 147 0.33 -5.66 6.90
N GLY A 148 1.07 -6.41 7.71
CA GLY A 148 2.23 -5.91 8.46
C GLY A 148 1.89 -4.65 9.25
N MET A 149 2.68 -3.59 9.12
CA MET A 149 2.46 -2.32 9.83
C MET A 149 1.16 -1.59 9.47
N LEU A 150 0.53 -1.88 8.31
CA LEU A 150 -0.79 -1.33 8.00
C LEU A 150 -1.82 -1.78 9.03
N TYR A 151 -1.75 -3.06 9.43
CA TYR A 151 -2.62 -3.63 10.44
C TYR A 151 -2.07 -3.38 11.85
N LEU A 152 -0.80 -3.74 12.07
CA LEU A 152 -0.21 -3.81 13.41
C LEU A 152 0.20 -2.45 13.96
N GLY A 153 0.56 -1.49 13.11
CA GLY A 153 1.06 -0.17 13.53
C GLY A 153 0.02 0.94 13.48
N ILE A 154 -0.92 0.91 12.54
CA ILE A 154 -1.87 2.01 12.35
C ILE A 154 -3.17 1.74 13.13
N PRO A 155 -3.61 2.67 14.00
CA PRO A 155 -4.87 2.54 14.72
C PRO A 155 -6.08 2.44 13.78
N GLU A 156 -7.06 1.62 14.16
CA GLU A 156 -8.24 1.34 13.34
C GLU A 156 -9.09 2.57 13.00
N TYR A 157 -9.19 3.55 13.92
CA TYR A 157 -9.92 4.79 13.66
C TYR A 157 -9.29 5.62 12.52
N ARG A 158 -8.00 5.42 12.25
CA ARG A 158 -7.27 6.07 11.15
C ARG A 158 -7.29 5.22 9.88
N LEU A 159 -7.12 3.91 10.02
CA LEU A 159 -7.15 2.95 8.93
C LEU A 159 -8.07 1.76 9.28
N PRO A 160 -9.34 1.79 8.85
CA PRO A 160 -10.28 0.73 9.13
C PRO A 160 -9.81 -0.62 8.54
N ARG A 161 -9.98 -1.71 9.31
CA ARG A 161 -9.49 -3.04 8.93
C ARG A 161 -10.13 -3.56 7.65
N GLU A 162 -11.39 -3.20 7.41
CA GLU A 162 -12.11 -3.56 6.19
C GLU A 162 -11.35 -3.20 4.92
N PHE A 163 -10.70 -2.04 4.85
CA PHE A 163 -9.99 -1.62 3.63
C PHE A 163 -8.67 -2.36 3.43
N ILE A 164 -8.00 -2.70 4.54
CA ILE A 164 -6.81 -3.55 4.50
C ILE A 164 -7.19 -4.93 3.96
N GLU A 165 -8.24 -5.52 4.52
CA GLU A 165 -8.72 -6.85 4.12
C GLU A 165 -9.21 -6.89 2.67
N LEU A 166 -9.97 -5.87 2.23
CA LEU A 166 -10.45 -5.77 0.85
C LEU A 166 -9.29 -5.71 -0.16
N GLU A 167 -8.27 -4.90 0.11
CA GLU A 167 -7.14 -4.78 -0.83
C GLU A 167 -6.25 -6.03 -0.80
N ILE A 168 -6.03 -6.66 0.36
CA ILE A 168 -5.34 -7.96 0.44
C ILE A 168 -6.13 -9.06 -0.28
N ALA A 169 -7.46 -9.04 -0.20
CA ALA A 169 -8.30 -10.02 -0.88
C ALA A 169 -8.12 -9.98 -2.40
N THR A 170 -7.86 -8.80 -2.99
CA THR A 170 -7.57 -8.69 -4.43
C THR A 170 -6.29 -9.43 -4.83
N ILE A 171 -5.29 -9.40 -3.96
CA ILE A 171 -4.00 -10.10 -4.17
C ILE A 171 -4.22 -11.61 -4.03
N ARG A 172 -4.96 -12.04 -3.01
CA ARG A 172 -5.31 -13.46 -2.82
C ARG A 172 -6.14 -14.02 -3.98
N ALA A 173 -6.99 -13.20 -4.57
CA ALA A 173 -7.81 -13.60 -5.71
C ALA A 173 -6.97 -13.86 -7.00
N LEU A 174 -5.70 -13.44 -7.03
CA LEU A 174 -4.73 -13.84 -8.07
C LEU A 174 -4.14 -15.25 -7.84
N GLY A 175 -4.54 -15.95 -6.79
CA GLY A 175 -4.02 -17.27 -6.43
C GLY A 175 -2.80 -17.23 -5.52
N VAL A 176 -2.45 -16.07 -4.96
CA VAL A 176 -1.39 -15.94 -3.96
C VAL A 176 -1.78 -16.68 -2.68
N GLU A 177 -0.93 -17.62 -2.26
CA GLU A 177 -1.08 -18.33 -1.00
C GLU A 177 -0.55 -17.46 0.15
N LEU A 178 -1.27 -17.44 1.27
CA LEU A 178 -0.89 -16.68 2.46
C LEU A 178 -0.90 -17.62 3.68
N ARG A 179 0.28 -17.79 4.29
CA ARG A 179 0.49 -18.59 5.49
C ARG A 179 0.81 -17.68 6.67
N LEU A 180 -0.16 -17.53 7.56
CA LEU A 180 -0.05 -16.75 8.79
C LEU A 180 0.63 -17.57 9.89
N ASN A 181 1.02 -16.92 10.99
CA ASN A 181 1.67 -17.55 12.14
C ASN A 181 2.93 -18.38 11.78
N THR A 182 3.64 -17.99 10.73
CA THR A 182 4.81 -18.70 10.21
C THR A 182 6.04 -17.81 10.29
N THR A 183 6.71 -17.83 11.44
CA THR A 183 8.01 -17.15 11.61
C THR A 183 9.11 -17.97 10.94
N VAL A 184 9.68 -17.45 9.87
CA VAL A 184 10.83 -18.08 9.22
C VAL A 184 12.08 -17.93 10.10
N GLY A 185 12.81 -19.02 10.30
CA GLY A 185 13.90 -19.15 11.26
C GLY A 185 13.48 -19.76 12.60
N GLU A 186 12.18 -19.89 12.88
CA GLU A 186 11.65 -20.50 14.10
C GLU A 186 10.67 -21.65 13.79
N VAL A 187 9.58 -21.34 13.07
CA VAL A 187 8.54 -22.29 12.68
C VAL A 187 8.90 -23.02 11.37
N LEU A 188 9.54 -22.30 10.45
CA LEU A 188 9.97 -22.80 9.15
C LEU A 188 11.43 -22.45 8.94
N ASP A 189 12.28 -23.43 8.64
CA ASP A 189 13.68 -23.13 8.35
C ASP A 189 13.84 -22.36 7.05
N PHE A 190 14.73 -21.37 7.04
CA PHE A 190 15.00 -20.57 5.85
C PHE A 190 15.58 -21.44 4.72
N ARG A 191 16.37 -22.47 5.06
CA ARG A 191 16.95 -23.38 4.04
C ARG A 191 15.88 -24.15 3.28
N THR A 192 14.81 -24.56 3.95
CA THR A 192 13.65 -25.19 3.30
C THR A 192 13.07 -24.30 2.22
N LEU A 193 12.97 -22.98 2.46
CA LEU A 193 12.52 -22.05 1.44
C LEU A 193 13.49 -21.94 0.25
N GLN A 194 14.80 -21.98 0.51
CA GLN A 194 15.81 -21.94 -0.56
C GLN A 194 15.82 -23.21 -1.43
N GLU A 195 15.45 -24.36 -0.85
CA GLU A 195 15.37 -25.64 -1.55
C GLU A 195 14.06 -25.80 -2.32
N GLU A 196 12.94 -25.32 -1.75
CA GLU A 196 11.63 -25.50 -2.34
C GLU A 196 11.24 -24.40 -3.34
N TYR A 197 11.78 -23.18 -3.25
CA TYR A 197 11.36 -22.06 -4.11
C TYR A 197 12.49 -21.62 -5.03
N ASP A 198 12.14 -21.19 -6.24
CA ASP A 198 13.10 -20.67 -7.22
C ASP A 198 13.71 -19.33 -6.77
N ALA A 199 12.96 -18.57 -5.97
CA ALA A 199 13.40 -17.31 -5.40
C ALA A 199 12.74 -17.04 -4.04
N VAL A 200 13.45 -16.31 -3.19
CA VAL A 200 12.95 -15.87 -1.88
C VAL A 200 13.11 -14.35 -1.76
N LEU A 201 12.03 -13.65 -1.45
CA LEU A 201 12.04 -12.22 -1.13
C LEU A 201 11.86 -12.04 0.39
N ILE A 202 12.79 -11.32 1.01
CA ILE A 202 12.70 -10.94 2.42
C ILE A 202 12.05 -9.55 2.51
N ALA A 203 10.81 -9.49 3.00
CA ALA A 203 9.99 -8.29 3.13
C ALA A 203 9.47 -8.09 4.57
N VAL A 204 10.27 -8.49 5.56
CA VAL A 204 9.88 -8.52 6.98
C VAL A 204 9.74 -7.15 7.63
N GLY A 205 10.28 -6.08 7.04
CA GLY A 205 10.21 -4.73 7.62
C GLY A 205 10.95 -4.57 8.95
N ALA A 206 10.65 -3.48 9.68
CA ALA A 206 11.28 -3.14 10.95
C ALA A 206 10.26 -3.22 12.10
N HIS A 207 10.36 -4.26 12.92
CA HIS A 207 9.39 -4.57 13.97
C HIS A 207 9.85 -4.21 15.40
N LYS A 208 11.10 -3.76 15.57
CA LYS A 208 11.68 -3.38 16.86
C LYS A 208 11.59 -1.86 17.01
N GLY A 209 11.09 -1.38 18.14
CA GLY A 209 11.12 0.05 18.45
C GLY A 209 12.49 0.50 18.95
N PHE A 210 12.70 1.81 18.93
CA PHE A 210 13.92 2.44 19.43
C PHE A 210 13.86 2.55 20.96
N LYS A 211 14.93 2.13 21.63
CA LYS A 211 15.13 2.34 23.06
C LYS A 211 15.84 3.66 23.29
N LEU A 212 15.43 4.39 24.34
CA LEU A 212 16.03 5.65 24.76
C LEU A 212 17.37 5.46 25.48
N GLN A 213 17.65 4.25 25.98
CA GLN A 213 18.87 3.87 26.69
C GLN A 213 19.11 4.73 27.95
N ILE A 214 18.04 5.00 28.69
CA ILE A 214 18.08 5.80 29.92
C ILE A 214 17.83 4.93 31.17
N PRO A 215 18.38 5.30 32.34
CA PRO A 215 18.10 4.58 33.58
C PRO A 215 16.60 4.48 33.87
N GLY A 216 16.14 3.29 34.26
CA GLY A 216 14.73 3.03 34.57
C GLY A 216 13.84 2.66 33.38
N GLU A 217 14.32 2.72 32.13
CA GLU A 217 13.52 2.40 30.93
C GLU A 217 13.00 0.94 30.90
N GLU A 218 13.76 0.00 31.46
CA GLU A 218 13.38 -1.42 31.55
C GLU A 218 12.90 -1.83 32.94
N GLU A 219 13.09 -0.99 33.95
CA GLU A 219 12.87 -1.32 35.37
C GLU A 219 11.49 -0.87 35.86
N TYR A 220 10.96 0.23 35.33
CA TYR A 220 9.70 0.80 35.80
C TYR A 220 8.49 0.28 35.02
N GLU A 221 7.45 -0.09 35.75
CA GLU A 221 6.12 -0.35 35.17
C GLU A 221 5.57 0.93 34.51
N GLY A 222 4.81 0.76 33.43
CA GLY A 222 4.21 1.88 32.70
C GLY A 222 5.08 2.44 31.56
N VAL A 223 6.31 1.94 31.38
CA VAL A 223 7.13 2.24 30.20
C VAL A 223 6.82 1.22 29.10
N TYR A 224 6.33 1.70 27.96
CA TYR A 224 5.92 0.84 26.85
C TYR A 224 6.67 1.19 25.57
N ASP A 225 7.13 0.15 24.87
CA ASP A 225 7.55 0.29 23.47
C ASP A 225 6.33 0.63 22.60
N CYS A 226 6.45 1.67 21.77
CA CYS A 226 5.36 2.17 20.94
C CYS A 226 4.85 1.10 19.95
N ILE A 227 5.76 0.34 19.32
CA ILE A 227 5.40 -0.67 18.34
C ILE A 227 4.69 -1.83 19.01
N ASP A 228 5.19 -2.31 20.15
CA ASP A 228 4.56 -3.40 20.89
C ASP A 228 3.21 -2.99 21.48
N PHE A 229 3.09 -1.76 21.99
CA PHE A 229 1.82 -1.22 22.46
C PHE A 229 0.78 -1.17 21.33
N LEU A 230 1.13 -0.56 20.19
CA LEU A 230 0.23 -0.47 19.04
C LEU A 230 -0.14 -1.86 18.51
N ARG A 231 0.82 -2.79 18.43
CA ARG A 231 0.57 -4.17 18.02
C ARG A 231 -0.45 -4.84 18.92
N ARG A 232 -0.28 -4.74 20.25
CA ARG A 232 -1.21 -5.30 21.24
C ARG A 232 -2.62 -4.73 21.07
N VAL A 233 -2.74 -3.41 21.03
CA VAL A 233 -4.04 -2.72 20.88
C VAL A 233 -4.73 -3.12 19.58
N ASN A 234 -3.98 -3.15 18.47
CA ASN A 234 -4.52 -3.48 17.16
C ASN A 234 -4.89 -4.97 17.00
N LEU A 235 -4.31 -5.85 17.82
CA LEU A 235 -4.70 -7.26 17.93
C LEU A 235 -5.81 -7.50 18.97
N GLY A 236 -6.38 -6.44 19.55
CA GLY A 236 -7.56 -6.52 20.42
C GLY A 236 -7.27 -6.47 21.92
N ASP A 237 -6.04 -6.19 22.35
CA ASP A 237 -5.74 -5.93 23.76
C ASP A 237 -6.31 -4.57 24.18
N LYS A 238 -7.42 -4.60 24.93
CA LYS A 238 -8.10 -3.39 25.43
C LYS A 238 -7.72 -3.02 26.86
N ARG A 239 -6.71 -3.67 27.45
CA ARG A 239 -6.23 -3.32 28.79
C ARG A 239 -5.68 -1.90 28.77
N ARG A 240 -6.02 -1.13 29.79
CA ARG A 240 -5.41 0.20 29.98
C ARG A 240 -3.93 0.00 30.31
N PRO A 241 -3.02 0.75 29.67
CA PRO A 241 -1.61 0.75 30.03
C PRO A 241 -1.41 1.26 31.46
#